data_AF-A0A4R2N3G1-F1
#
_entry.id   AF-A0A4R2N3G1-F1
#
_cell.length_a   1.000
_cell.length_b   1.000
_cell.length_c   1.000
_cell.angle_alpha   90.00
_cell.angle_beta   90.00
_cell.angle_gamma   90.00
#
_symmetry.space_group_name_H-M   'P 1'
#
loop_
_entity.id
_entity.type
_entity.pdbx_description
1 polymer ?
#
loop_
_entity_poly.entity_id
_entity_poly.type
_entity_poly.pdbx_seq_one_letter_code
_entity_poly.pdbx_strand_id
1 'polypeptide(L)'
;MNALTKPLACAVALLASAFVSTGYAQTTPAPYKYSVTLGITTPKASAADLATKDKTLPAGVDFSPCNAAANMDQLAFTIKYDAGKLAADLKNVYVIFSHPDTGLTAGAKPYLALVRDKLTTDTQFKPYATAAGIQATDTYAAAASNLGYAQTEVILGGNIPLEGLSSGLWLVTAIIGDGANFDDPATWSAWDSKPFMLRKPWKGTAADTCL
;
A
#
# COMPACT_ATOMS: atom_id res chain seq x y z
N MET A 1 -10.06 -55.19 72.54
CA MET A 1 -9.35 -56.22 71.75
C MET A 1 -9.94 -56.20 70.34
N ASN A 2 -9.08 -55.88 69.34
CA ASN A 2 -9.09 -56.19 67.89
C ASN A 2 -10.38 -56.74 67.23
N ALA A 3 -10.79 -56.38 66.01
CA ALA A 3 -10.14 -55.70 64.88
C ALA A 3 -11.15 -55.35 63.74
N LEU A 4 -10.71 -54.41 62.87
CA LEU A 4 -10.96 -54.17 61.43
C LEU A 4 -12.37 -54.43 60.83
N THR A 5 -12.94 -53.48 60.07
CA THR A 5 -12.63 -53.33 58.62
C THR A 5 -13.10 -51.96 58.08
N LYS A 6 -12.33 -51.37 57.16
CA LYS A 6 -12.61 -50.12 56.42
C LYS A 6 -13.43 -50.40 55.14
N PRO A 7 -14.33 -49.51 54.70
CA PRO A 7 -14.92 -49.58 53.36
C PRO A 7 -14.07 -48.87 52.29
N LEU A 8 -13.99 -49.52 51.13
CA LEU A 8 -13.46 -49.05 49.85
C LEU A 8 -14.23 -47.79 49.35
N ALA A 9 -13.50 -46.79 48.87
CA ALA A 9 -14.03 -45.81 47.91
C ALA A 9 -13.06 -45.69 46.73
N CYS A 10 -13.60 -45.89 45.53
CA CYS A 10 -12.92 -45.99 44.24
C CYS A 10 -12.12 -44.72 43.89
N ALA A 11 -10.86 -44.91 43.52
CA ALA A 11 -10.09 -43.94 42.75
C ALA A 11 -10.49 -44.01 41.27
N VAL A 12 -10.81 -42.86 40.69
CA VAL A 12 -11.07 -42.67 39.27
C VAL A 12 -9.75 -42.84 38.50
N ALA A 13 -9.62 -43.91 37.72
CA ALA A 13 -8.54 -44.07 36.77
C ALA A 13 -8.92 -43.39 35.45
N LEU A 14 -8.16 -42.35 35.08
CA LEU A 14 -8.16 -41.75 33.74
C LEU A 14 -7.64 -42.78 32.73
N LEU A 15 -8.52 -43.27 31.85
CA LEU A 15 -8.12 -44.00 30.65
C LEU A 15 -8.04 -43.02 29.48
N ALA A 16 -6.80 -42.83 29.00
CA ALA A 16 -6.47 -42.14 27.77
C ALA A 16 -7.19 -42.79 26.58
N SER A 17 -8.07 -42.03 25.94
CA SER A 17 -8.62 -42.41 24.63
C SER A 17 -7.74 -41.81 23.55
N ALA A 18 -6.92 -42.66 22.95
CA ALA A 18 -6.21 -42.36 21.72
C ALA A 18 -7.24 -42.17 20.59
N PHE A 19 -7.42 -40.93 20.15
CA PHE A 19 -8.11 -40.66 18.89
C PHE A 19 -7.08 -40.73 17.76
N VAL A 20 -7.09 -41.86 17.06
CA VAL A 20 -6.46 -42.02 15.76
C VAL A 20 -7.17 -41.07 14.79
N SER A 21 -6.56 -39.91 14.55
CA SER A 21 -6.96 -39.03 13.45
C SER A 21 -6.45 -39.63 12.15
N THR A 22 -7.32 -40.36 11.47
CA THR A 22 -7.25 -40.56 10.02
C THR A 22 -7.71 -39.26 9.35
N GLY A 23 -6.85 -38.24 9.41
CA GLY A 23 -7.03 -36.97 8.72
C GLY A 23 -6.33 -37.02 7.37
N TYR A 24 -7.12 -37.11 6.31
CA TYR A 24 -6.74 -37.03 4.92
C TYR A 24 -5.65 -35.98 4.65
N ALA A 25 -4.68 -36.38 3.82
CA ALA A 25 -3.69 -35.50 3.23
C ALA A 25 -4.38 -34.28 2.58
N GLN A 26 -4.16 -33.09 3.14
CA GLN A 26 -4.49 -31.84 2.49
C GLN A 26 -3.43 -31.57 1.42
N THR A 27 -3.72 -31.95 0.18
CA THR A 27 -2.81 -31.81 -0.99
C THR A 27 -2.93 -30.47 -1.72
N THR A 28 -3.76 -29.53 -1.23
CA THR A 28 -3.77 -28.16 -1.75
C THR A 28 -2.92 -27.26 -0.86
N PRO A 29 -1.81 -26.71 -1.39
CA PRO A 29 -1.07 -25.64 -0.72
C PRO A 29 -2.03 -24.50 -0.35
N ALA A 30 -1.90 -23.96 0.86
CA ALA A 30 -2.66 -22.77 1.23
C ALA A 30 -2.31 -21.62 0.25
N PRO A 31 -3.29 -20.82 -0.20
CA PRO A 31 -3.02 -19.68 -1.08
C PRO A 31 -1.98 -18.76 -0.46
N TYR A 32 -1.07 -18.24 -1.30
CA TYR A 32 -0.04 -17.31 -0.83
C TYR A 32 -0.68 -16.05 -0.24
N LYS A 33 -0.17 -15.59 0.91
CA LYS A 33 -0.66 -14.37 1.58
C LYS A 33 0.20 -13.18 1.15
N TYR A 34 -0.29 -12.46 0.15
CA TYR A 34 0.30 -11.22 -0.32
C TYR A 34 0.13 -10.10 0.72
N SER A 35 1.07 -9.16 0.75
CA SER A 35 0.96 -7.97 1.61
C SER A 35 1.61 -6.77 0.97
N VAL A 36 1.05 -5.58 1.21
CA VAL A 36 1.64 -4.32 0.79
C VAL A 36 1.32 -3.24 1.82
N THR A 37 2.23 -2.31 2.01
CA THR A 37 2.07 -1.16 2.89
C THR A 37 2.79 0.04 2.28
N LEU A 38 2.12 1.18 2.29
CA LEU A 38 2.63 2.47 1.86
C LEU A 38 3.01 3.33 3.05
N GLY A 39 4.13 4.03 2.92
CA GLY A 39 4.57 5.08 3.81
C GLY A 39 4.78 6.37 3.04
N ILE A 40 4.35 7.49 3.60
CA ILE A 40 4.68 8.82 3.12
C ILE A 40 5.46 9.49 4.25
N THR A 41 6.55 10.15 3.90
CA THR A 41 7.38 10.86 4.86
C THR A 41 7.61 12.28 4.39
N THR A 42 7.40 13.22 5.31
CA THR A 42 7.67 14.64 5.14
C THR A 42 8.99 14.98 5.83
N PRO A 43 9.75 16.00 5.34
CA PRO A 43 10.94 16.46 6.04
C PRO A 43 10.60 16.89 7.47
N LYS A 44 11.37 16.42 8.45
CA LYS A 44 11.15 16.76 9.87
C LYS A 44 11.26 18.26 10.10
N ALA A 45 10.42 18.79 11.00
CA ALA A 45 10.34 20.21 11.33
C ALA A 45 9.98 21.15 10.16
N SER A 46 9.58 20.62 8.99
CA SER A 46 9.00 21.42 7.91
C SER A 46 7.59 21.89 8.26
N ALA A 47 7.06 22.86 7.51
CA ALA A 47 5.67 23.29 7.61
C ALA A 47 4.69 22.10 7.44
N ALA A 48 5.03 21.13 6.60
CA ALA A 48 4.29 19.88 6.43
C ALA A 48 4.27 19.01 7.70
N ASP A 49 5.41 18.83 8.38
CA ASP A 49 5.48 18.07 9.65
C ASP A 49 4.79 18.79 10.81
N LEU A 50 4.61 20.11 10.72
CA LEU A 50 3.79 20.86 11.68
C LEU A 50 2.30 20.74 11.34
N ALA A 51 1.94 20.77 10.05
CA ALA A 51 0.56 20.64 9.58
C ALA A 51 -0.07 19.30 9.99
N THR A 52 0.68 18.19 9.97
CA THR A 52 0.19 16.88 10.43
C THR A 52 -0.16 16.85 11.92
N LYS A 53 0.34 17.80 12.71
CA LYS A 53 0.07 17.95 14.15
C LYS A 53 -1.02 18.97 14.45
N ASP A 54 -1.42 19.76 13.47
CA ASP A 54 -2.47 20.78 13.59
C ASP A 54 -3.85 20.11 13.56
N LYS A 55 -4.54 20.13 14.69
CA LYS A 55 -5.89 19.56 14.85
C LYS A 55 -6.98 20.29 14.07
N THR A 56 -6.66 21.45 13.48
CA THR A 56 -7.58 22.21 12.62
C THR A 56 -7.50 21.79 11.15
N LEU A 57 -6.58 20.90 10.81
CA LEU A 57 -6.41 20.32 9.47
C LEU A 57 -6.91 18.87 9.42
N PRO A 58 -7.21 18.33 8.22
CA PRO A 58 -7.62 16.93 8.06
C PRO A 58 -6.61 15.97 8.66
N ALA A 59 -7.07 15.12 9.57
CA ALA A 59 -6.26 14.07 10.17
C ALA A 59 -5.95 12.97 9.16
N GLY A 60 -4.76 12.37 9.25
CA GLY A 60 -4.36 11.23 8.43
C GLY A 60 -3.97 11.58 6.99
N VAL A 61 -3.79 12.86 6.66
CA VAL A 61 -3.27 13.33 5.37
C VAL A 61 -1.85 13.84 5.57
N ASP A 62 -0.92 13.37 4.72
CA ASP A 62 0.44 13.91 4.68
C ASP A 62 0.49 15.14 3.77
N PHE A 63 1.03 16.25 4.28
CA PHE A 63 1.09 17.50 3.54
C PHE A 63 2.43 17.65 2.84
N SER A 64 2.45 18.16 1.60
CA SER A 64 3.70 18.58 0.98
C SER A 64 4.22 19.87 1.64
N PRO A 65 5.54 20.01 1.87
CA PRO A 65 6.10 21.19 2.51
C PRO A 65 6.04 22.44 1.62
N CYS A 66 5.85 22.27 0.30
CA CYS A 66 5.61 23.33 -0.69
C CYS A 66 6.55 24.54 -0.52
N ASN A 67 7.64 24.60 -1.29
CA ASN A 67 8.46 25.81 -1.38
C ASN A 67 8.03 26.66 -2.57
N ALA A 68 7.27 27.73 -2.31
CA ALA A 68 6.74 28.63 -3.34
C ALA A 68 7.83 29.31 -4.17
N ALA A 69 8.99 29.60 -3.56
CA ALA A 69 10.09 30.27 -4.25
C ALA A 69 10.84 29.35 -5.21
N ALA A 70 10.69 28.02 -5.06
CA ALA A 70 11.42 27.03 -5.83
C ALA A 70 10.51 26.09 -6.63
N ASN A 71 9.18 26.22 -6.56
CA ASN A 71 8.18 25.29 -7.12
C ASN A 71 8.41 23.81 -6.72
N MET A 72 9.10 23.59 -5.60
CA MET A 72 9.49 22.24 -5.17
C MET A 72 8.57 21.74 -4.07
N ASP A 73 8.11 20.52 -4.25
CA ASP A 73 7.46 19.73 -3.22
C ASP A 73 8.38 18.55 -2.86
N GLN A 74 8.43 18.23 -1.58
CA GLN A 74 9.29 17.18 -1.06
C GLN A 74 8.49 16.22 -0.20
N LEU A 75 8.17 15.08 -0.78
CA LEU A 75 7.62 13.90 -0.09
C LEU A 75 8.50 12.72 -0.47
N ALA A 76 8.74 11.82 0.49
CA ALA A 76 9.32 10.53 0.16
C ALA A 76 8.29 9.43 0.37
N PHE A 77 8.05 8.67 -0.69
CA PHE A 77 7.12 7.57 -0.75
C PHE A 77 7.90 6.27 -0.60
N THR A 78 7.50 5.44 0.36
CA THR A 78 8.09 4.13 0.62
C THR A 78 7.02 3.06 0.41
N ILE A 79 7.40 1.97 -0.23
CA ILE A 79 6.58 0.77 -0.32
C ILE A 79 7.28 -0.36 0.40
N LYS A 80 6.51 -1.13 1.17
CA LYS A 80 6.89 -2.46 1.67
C LYS A 80 5.92 -3.46 1.08
N TYR A 81 6.40 -4.45 0.34
CA TYR A 81 5.53 -5.43 -0.31
C TYR A 81 6.10 -6.84 -0.26
N ASP A 82 5.21 -7.83 -0.21
CA ASP A 82 5.51 -9.25 -0.44
C ASP A 82 4.57 -9.74 -1.55
N ALA A 83 5.13 -9.84 -2.75
CA ALA A 83 4.41 -10.18 -3.98
C ALA A 83 4.56 -11.66 -4.36
N GLY A 84 5.01 -12.52 -3.44
CA GLY A 84 5.29 -13.93 -3.68
C GLY A 84 6.75 -14.29 -3.35
N LYS A 85 6.99 -15.53 -2.94
CA LYS A 85 8.34 -16.06 -2.64
C LYS A 85 8.96 -16.83 -3.78
N LEU A 86 8.14 -17.61 -4.49
CA LEU A 86 8.57 -18.49 -5.56
C LEU A 86 8.02 -17.98 -6.88
N ALA A 87 8.69 -18.30 -7.98
CA ALA A 87 8.28 -17.86 -9.32
C ALA A 87 6.82 -18.21 -9.66
N ALA A 88 6.28 -19.31 -9.11
CA ALA A 88 4.90 -19.73 -9.31
C ALA A 88 3.86 -18.84 -8.61
N ASP A 89 4.26 -18.11 -7.55
CA ASP A 89 3.38 -17.27 -6.75
C ASP A 89 3.62 -15.77 -7.00
N LEU A 90 4.63 -15.42 -7.81
CA LEU A 90 5.01 -14.03 -8.06
C LEU A 90 3.92 -13.30 -8.84
N LYS A 91 3.52 -12.15 -8.30
CA LYS A 91 2.55 -11.23 -8.90
C LYS A 91 3.17 -9.89 -9.26
N ASN A 92 2.49 -9.16 -10.13
CA ASN A 92 2.87 -7.80 -10.45
C ASN A 92 2.56 -6.87 -9.26
N VAL A 93 3.39 -5.84 -9.12
CA VAL A 93 3.18 -4.71 -8.22
C VAL A 93 2.92 -3.47 -9.05
N TYR A 94 1.86 -2.74 -8.72
CA TYR A 94 1.49 -1.47 -9.34
C TYR A 94 1.49 -0.38 -8.29
N VAL A 95 1.86 0.84 -8.70
CA VAL A 95 1.73 2.04 -7.88
C VAL A 95 1.04 3.09 -8.73
N ILE A 96 -0.09 3.59 -8.23
CA ILE A 96 -0.94 4.54 -8.94
C ILE A 96 -1.15 5.76 -8.06
N PHE A 97 -0.91 6.94 -8.61
CA PHE A 97 -1.27 8.21 -8.03
C PHE A 97 -2.57 8.65 -8.68
N SER A 98 -3.57 9.02 -7.89
CA SER A 98 -4.88 9.42 -8.38
C SER A 98 -5.36 10.70 -7.71
N HIS A 99 -5.95 11.59 -8.50
CA HIS A 99 -6.65 12.76 -7.99
C HIS A 99 -8.16 12.43 -7.95
N PRO A 100 -8.82 12.49 -6.77
CA PRO A 100 -10.22 12.14 -6.60
C PRO A 100 -11.16 13.16 -7.26
N ASP A 101 -10.69 14.39 -7.51
CA ASP A 101 -11.46 15.39 -8.24
C ASP A 101 -11.31 15.16 -9.75
N THR A 102 -12.10 14.23 -10.27
CA THR A 102 -12.19 13.88 -11.69
C THR A 102 -12.92 14.96 -12.52
N GLY A 103 -13.43 16.02 -11.88
CA GLY A 103 -14.13 17.14 -12.53
C GLY A 103 -13.22 18.21 -13.12
N LEU A 104 -11.90 18.11 -12.92
CA LEU A 104 -10.95 19.11 -13.39
C LEU A 104 -10.67 18.93 -14.89
N THR A 105 -11.55 19.51 -15.72
CA THR A 105 -11.39 19.73 -17.18
C THR A 105 -11.39 18.50 -18.09
N ALA A 106 -12.16 18.59 -19.18
CA ALA A 106 -12.13 17.61 -20.26
C ALA A 106 -10.69 17.45 -20.82
N GLY A 107 -10.19 16.21 -20.83
CA GLY A 107 -8.82 15.89 -21.26
C GLY A 107 -7.79 15.77 -20.12
N ALA A 108 -8.18 15.98 -18.86
CA ALA A 108 -7.29 15.72 -17.73
C ALA A 108 -6.93 14.24 -17.58
N LYS A 109 -5.75 14.02 -17.00
CA LYS A 109 -5.21 12.69 -16.72
C LYS A 109 -4.99 12.53 -15.21
N PRO A 110 -6.07 12.32 -14.43
CA PRO A 110 -6.00 12.33 -12.97
C PRO A 110 -5.35 11.07 -12.40
N TYR A 111 -5.03 10.07 -13.23
CA TYR A 111 -4.35 8.84 -12.83
C TYR A 111 -2.94 8.81 -13.41
N LEU A 112 -1.94 8.53 -12.57
CA LEU A 112 -0.54 8.39 -12.96
C LEU A 112 -0.03 7.04 -12.47
N ALA A 113 0.28 6.14 -13.39
CA ALA A 113 0.96 4.89 -13.06
C ALA A 113 2.46 5.14 -12.94
N LEU A 114 3.07 4.74 -11.82
CA LEU A 114 4.51 4.74 -11.64
C LEU A 114 5.06 3.42 -12.18
N VAL A 115 5.66 3.49 -13.37
CA VAL A 115 6.28 2.35 -14.04
C VAL A 115 7.75 2.31 -13.71
N ARG A 116 8.26 1.14 -13.37
CA ARG A 116 9.68 0.94 -13.13
C ARG A 116 10.14 -0.38 -13.72
N ASP A 117 11.23 -0.34 -14.47
CA ASP A 117 11.94 -1.54 -14.86
C ASP A 117 13.07 -1.82 -13.84
N LYS A 118 12.97 -2.95 -13.16
CA LYS A 118 13.96 -3.41 -12.18
C LYS A 118 15.31 -3.73 -12.83
N LEU A 119 15.33 -4.05 -14.11
CA LEU A 119 16.54 -4.40 -14.85
C LEU A 119 17.27 -3.17 -15.41
N THR A 120 16.55 -2.10 -15.75
CA THR A 120 17.15 -0.89 -16.37
C THR A 120 17.17 0.33 -15.47
N THR A 121 16.58 0.26 -14.27
CA THR A 121 16.42 1.38 -13.31
C THR A 121 15.55 2.55 -13.80
N ASP A 122 15.01 2.47 -15.01
CA ASP A 122 14.11 3.50 -15.55
C ASP A 122 12.83 3.58 -14.72
N THR A 123 12.50 4.79 -14.28
CA THR A 123 11.26 5.08 -13.53
C THR A 123 10.52 6.20 -14.24
N GLN A 124 9.25 5.98 -14.57
CA GLN A 124 8.44 6.90 -15.37
C GLN A 124 7.02 7.00 -14.82
N PHE A 125 6.42 8.19 -14.91
CA PHE A 125 4.99 8.35 -14.72
C PHE A 125 4.27 8.26 -16.05
N LYS A 126 3.30 7.35 -16.16
CA LYS A 126 2.42 7.24 -17.31
C LYS A 126 1.03 7.76 -16.97
N PRO A 127 0.54 8.81 -17.65
CA PRO A 127 -0.71 9.47 -17.29
C PRO A 127 -1.92 8.89 -18.04
N TYR A 128 -3.04 8.74 -17.32
CA TYR A 128 -4.28 8.10 -17.76
C TYR A 128 -5.51 8.94 -17.41
N ALA A 129 -6.50 8.93 -18.30
CA ALA A 129 -7.78 9.63 -18.09
C ALA A 129 -8.71 8.90 -17.11
N THR A 130 -8.64 7.57 -17.09
CA THR A 130 -9.48 6.69 -16.25
C THR A 130 -8.63 5.55 -15.68
N ALA A 131 -9.05 4.98 -14.55
CA ALA A 131 -8.35 3.82 -13.97
C ALA A 131 -8.47 2.57 -14.88
N ALA A 132 -9.64 2.30 -15.47
CA ALA A 132 -9.80 1.26 -16.51
C ALA A 132 -8.85 1.41 -17.72
N GLY A 133 -8.35 2.62 -18.00
CA GLY A 133 -7.42 2.86 -19.10
C GLY A 133 -5.97 2.46 -18.81
N ILE A 134 -5.62 2.24 -17.54
CA ILE A 134 -4.26 1.90 -17.12
C ILE A 134 -3.90 0.51 -17.68
N GLN A 135 -2.71 0.41 -18.28
CA GLN A 135 -2.27 -0.84 -18.92
C GLN A 135 -1.71 -1.82 -17.88
N ALA A 136 -2.07 -3.10 -17.99
CA ALA A 136 -1.56 -4.15 -17.11
C ALA A 136 -0.02 -4.34 -17.20
N THR A 137 0.61 -3.86 -18.26
CA THR A 137 2.07 -3.87 -18.44
C THR A 137 2.78 -2.73 -17.72
N ASP A 138 2.04 -1.73 -17.21
CA ASP A 138 2.59 -0.56 -16.53
C ASP A 138 2.82 -0.85 -15.05
N THR A 139 3.68 -1.83 -14.82
CA THR A 139 4.01 -2.32 -13.48
C THR A 139 5.11 -1.48 -12.86
N TYR A 140 5.02 -1.27 -11.54
CA TYR A 140 6.16 -0.84 -10.74
C TYR A 140 7.19 -1.97 -10.56
N ALA A 141 6.72 -3.21 -10.43
CA ALA A 141 7.55 -4.40 -10.49
C ALA A 141 6.77 -5.52 -11.19
N ALA A 142 7.22 -5.92 -12.37
CA ALA A 142 6.63 -7.05 -13.08
C ALA A 142 7.00 -8.37 -12.38
N ALA A 143 6.07 -9.33 -12.34
CA ALA A 143 6.30 -10.66 -11.79
C ALA A 143 7.55 -11.33 -12.40
N ALA A 144 7.75 -11.15 -13.71
CA ALA A 144 8.87 -11.71 -14.45
C ALA A 144 10.25 -11.15 -14.05
N SER A 145 10.30 -9.95 -13.47
CA SER A 145 11.54 -9.29 -13.02
C SER A 145 11.57 -9.06 -11.51
N ASN A 146 10.60 -9.61 -10.78
CA ASN A 146 10.53 -9.50 -9.32
C ASN A 146 11.46 -10.54 -8.68
N LEU A 147 12.25 -10.09 -7.70
CA LEU A 147 13.18 -10.95 -6.96
C LEU A 147 12.47 -11.85 -5.94
N GLY A 148 11.17 -11.61 -5.71
CA GLY A 148 10.36 -12.27 -4.70
C GLY A 148 10.72 -11.86 -3.27
N TYR A 149 10.09 -12.55 -2.30
CA TYR A 149 10.18 -12.25 -0.88
C TYR A 149 9.67 -10.84 -0.54
N ALA A 150 9.73 -10.48 0.74
CA ALA A 150 9.39 -9.15 1.20
C ALA A 150 10.48 -8.14 0.78
N GLN A 151 10.05 -7.07 0.12
CA GLN A 151 10.87 -5.96 -0.33
C GLN A 151 10.49 -4.68 0.42
N THR A 152 11.44 -3.78 0.60
CA THR A 152 11.20 -2.43 1.17
C THR A 152 12.01 -1.42 0.38
N GLU A 153 11.32 -0.43 -0.19
CA GLU A 153 11.92 0.47 -1.18
C GLU A 153 11.35 1.88 -1.06
N VAL A 154 12.23 2.87 -1.24
CA VAL A 154 11.81 4.24 -1.51
C VAL A 154 11.52 4.32 -3.01
N ILE A 155 10.26 4.56 -3.37
CA ILE A 155 9.79 4.57 -4.77
C ILE A 155 9.90 5.95 -5.40
N LEU A 156 9.80 6.99 -4.57
CA LEU A 156 10.05 8.38 -4.90
C LEU A 156 10.68 9.01 -3.68
N GLY A 157 11.85 9.62 -3.83
CA GLY A 157 12.58 10.24 -2.74
C GLY A 157 13.20 11.57 -3.16
N GLY A 158 13.26 12.51 -2.23
CA GLY A 158 13.84 13.83 -2.47
C GLY A 158 12.86 14.82 -3.10
N ASN A 159 13.40 15.78 -3.84
CA ASN A 159 12.63 16.80 -4.54
C ASN A 159 11.92 16.15 -5.72
N ILE A 160 10.60 15.96 -5.61
CA ILE A 160 9.82 15.39 -6.72
C ILE A 160 9.40 16.57 -7.61
N PRO A 161 9.67 16.51 -8.93
CA PRO A 161 9.09 17.46 -9.86
C PRO A 161 7.58 17.19 -9.94
N LEU A 162 6.83 17.79 -9.02
CA LEU A 162 5.37 17.83 -9.04
C LEU A 162 4.89 19.02 -9.91
N GLU A 163 5.80 19.61 -10.70
CA GLU A 163 5.49 20.57 -11.76
C GLU A 163 4.53 19.92 -12.77
N GLY A 164 3.43 20.61 -13.08
CA GLY A 164 2.37 20.10 -13.93
C GLY A 164 1.29 19.26 -13.22
N LEU A 165 1.46 18.91 -11.94
CA LEU A 165 0.38 18.30 -11.15
C LEU A 165 -0.56 19.36 -10.58
N SER A 166 -1.86 19.05 -10.57
CA SER A 166 -2.86 19.88 -9.91
C SER A 166 -2.65 19.92 -8.41
N SER A 167 -2.90 21.08 -7.81
CA SER A 167 -3.06 21.18 -6.37
C SER A 167 -4.28 20.39 -5.92
N GLY A 168 -4.27 19.92 -4.67
CA GLY A 168 -5.37 19.20 -4.07
C GLY A 168 -4.97 17.90 -3.38
N LEU A 169 -6.00 17.18 -2.96
CA LEU A 169 -5.85 15.88 -2.32
C LEU A 169 -5.54 14.85 -3.39
N TRP A 170 -4.46 14.10 -3.21
CA TRP A 170 -4.10 12.96 -4.04
C TRP A 170 -4.14 11.68 -3.19
N LEU A 171 -4.34 10.56 -3.85
CA LEU A 171 -4.23 9.22 -3.29
C LEU A 171 -3.11 8.49 -4.00
N VAL A 172 -2.17 7.92 -3.25
CA VAL A 172 -1.25 6.90 -3.75
C VAL A 172 -1.78 5.54 -3.35
N THR A 173 -1.90 4.63 -4.31
CA THR A 173 -2.40 3.27 -4.10
C THR A 173 -1.39 2.27 -4.65
N ALA A 174 -1.00 1.32 -3.81
CA ALA A 174 -0.13 0.22 -4.20
C ALA A 174 -0.96 -1.07 -4.26
N ILE A 175 -0.79 -1.83 -5.33
CA ILE A 175 -1.62 -2.99 -5.65
C ILE A 175 -0.71 -4.17 -6.00
N ILE A 176 -1.04 -5.35 -5.49
CA ILE A 176 -0.48 -6.63 -5.92
C ILE A 176 -1.57 -7.41 -6.67
N GLY A 177 -1.29 -7.84 -7.89
CA GLY A 177 -2.27 -8.61 -8.69
C GLY A 177 -1.80 -8.98 -10.08
N ASP A 178 -2.55 -9.87 -10.75
CA ASP A 178 -2.26 -10.35 -12.11
C ASP A 178 -3.18 -9.62 -13.09
N GLY A 179 -2.66 -8.58 -13.77
CA GLY A 179 -3.47 -7.71 -14.63
C GLY A 179 -4.66 -7.08 -13.91
N ALA A 180 -4.38 -6.28 -12.88
CA ALA A 180 -5.40 -5.73 -11.99
C ALA A 180 -6.44 -4.89 -12.75
N ASN A 181 -7.73 -5.14 -12.49
CA ASN A 181 -8.76 -4.17 -12.83
C ASN A 181 -8.64 -3.01 -11.84
N PHE A 182 -8.08 -1.88 -12.27
CA PHE A 182 -7.75 -0.76 -11.39
C PHE A 182 -8.97 0.00 -10.84
N ASP A 183 -10.18 -0.35 -11.30
CA ASP A 183 -11.44 0.15 -10.76
C ASP A 183 -12.12 -0.83 -9.78
N ASP A 184 -11.62 -2.07 -9.63
CA ASP A 184 -12.23 -3.09 -8.80
C ASP A 184 -11.24 -3.69 -7.78
N PRO A 185 -11.22 -3.18 -6.53
CA PRO A 185 -10.38 -3.68 -5.47
C PRO A 185 -10.58 -5.16 -5.12
N ALA A 186 -11.74 -5.74 -5.44
CA ALA A 186 -12.01 -7.15 -5.17
C ALA A 186 -11.16 -8.09 -6.05
N THR A 187 -10.61 -7.58 -7.15
CA THR A 187 -9.70 -8.32 -8.03
C THR A 187 -8.24 -8.33 -7.55
N TRP A 188 -7.92 -7.52 -6.54
CA TRP A 188 -6.54 -7.33 -6.08
C TRP A 188 -6.17 -8.36 -5.00
N SER A 189 -4.95 -8.85 -5.05
CA SER A 189 -4.45 -9.86 -4.10
C SER A 189 -4.02 -9.24 -2.77
N ALA A 190 -3.52 -8.00 -2.80
CA ALA A 190 -3.30 -7.15 -1.65
C ALA A 190 -3.20 -5.69 -2.12
N TRP A 191 -3.56 -4.74 -1.27
CA TRP A 191 -3.44 -3.33 -1.58
C TRP A 191 -3.35 -2.46 -0.31
N ASP A 192 -2.80 -1.26 -0.47
CA ASP A 192 -2.83 -0.20 0.53
C ASP A 192 -2.98 1.14 -0.19
N SER A 193 -3.58 2.14 0.46
CA SER A 193 -3.76 3.48 -0.09
C SER A 193 -3.54 4.55 0.96
N LYS A 194 -2.89 5.64 0.58
CA LYS A 194 -2.58 6.77 1.47
C LYS A 194 -2.93 8.10 0.80
N PRO A 195 -3.66 8.98 1.50
CA PRO A 195 -3.88 10.34 1.04
C PRO A 195 -2.66 11.22 1.32
N PHE A 196 -2.38 12.12 0.39
CA PHE A 196 -1.44 13.21 0.57
C PHE A 196 -1.95 14.47 -0.12
N MET A 197 -1.54 15.62 0.35
CA MET A 197 -1.97 16.91 -0.18
C MET A 197 -0.81 17.57 -0.93
N LEU A 198 -1.06 17.95 -2.19
CA LEU A 198 -0.15 18.78 -2.99
C LEU A 198 -0.67 20.20 -3.05
N ARG A 199 0.12 21.17 -2.56
CA ARG A 199 -0.23 22.61 -2.63
C ARG A 199 -1.59 22.92 -1.95
N LYS A 200 -1.92 24.20 -1.70
CA LYS A 200 -3.08 24.62 -0.86
C LYS A 200 -4.25 25.17 -1.71
N PRO A 201 -5.49 25.42 -1.17
CA PRO A 201 -5.90 25.38 0.25
C PRO A 201 -7.22 24.65 0.60
N TRP A 202 -7.31 24.21 1.86
CA TRP A 202 -8.55 23.76 2.56
C TRP A 202 -9.29 24.90 3.29
N LYS A 203 -8.70 26.09 3.39
CA LYS A 203 -9.35 27.33 3.88
C LYS A 203 -9.12 28.46 2.87
N GLY A 204 -10.18 28.89 2.18
CA GLY A 204 -10.17 30.08 1.32
C GLY A 204 -9.91 29.82 -0.17
N THR A 205 -9.80 30.91 -0.93
CA THR A 205 -9.49 30.92 -2.37
C THR A 205 -8.15 30.28 -2.67
N ALA A 206 -8.04 29.65 -3.86
CA ALA A 206 -6.81 29.05 -4.39
C ALA A 206 -5.59 29.92 -4.09
N ALA A 207 -4.63 29.39 -3.35
CA ALA A 207 -3.38 30.09 -3.12
C ALA A 207 -2.43 29.64 -4.23
N ASP A 208 -2.05 30.57 -5.10
CA ASP A 208 -1.06 30.34 -6.17
C ASP A 208 0.35 30.10 -5.63
N THR A 209 0.53 30.22 -4.31
CA THR A 209 1.80 30.07 -3.60
C THR A 209 1.61 29.27 -2.30
N CYS A 210 2.67 28.58 -1.91
CA CYS A 210 2.76 27.84 -0.67
C CYS A 210 2.69 28.77 0.56
N LEU A 211 1.89 28.41 1.56
CA LEU A 211 1.81 29.06 2.88
C LEU A 211 2.51 28.21 3.94
#